data_AF-A0A8J2PLS5-F1
#
_entry.id   AF-A0A8J2PLS5-F1
#
_cell.length_a   1.000
_cell.length_b   1.000
_cell.length_c   1.000
_cell.angle_alpha   90.00
_cell.angle_beta   90.00
_cell.angle_gamma   90.00
#
_symmetry.space_group_name_H-M   'P 1'
#
loop_
_entity.id
_entity.type
_entity.pdbx_description
1 polymer ?
#
loop_
_entity_poly.entity_id
_entity_poly.type
_entity_poly.pdbx_seq_one_letter_code
_entity_poly.pdbx_strand_id
1 'polypeptide(L)'
;MEDLNIVNEEIARIDYLRNNRFVTDEDKVQLKLLKKNQSTLRGQLKRLKNAVINSRKYRKNKKRKIEELINKHPELAAELEATVIQRPGSGRPRLEESQPMLLKTIVDIVAPESCTDQRR
;
A
#
# COMPACT_ATOMS: atom_id res chain seq x y z
N MET A 1 10.81 -3.24 -2.66
CA MET A 1 11.65 -3.02 -1.45
C MET A 1 12.82 -3.96 -1.48
N GLU A 2 12.53 -5.24 -1.75
CA GLU A 2 13.50 -6.29 -2.06
C GLU A 2 14.54 -5.86 -3.11
N ASP A 3 14.12 -5.26 -4.22
CA ASP A 3 15.04 -4.77 -5.27
C ASP A 3 16.06 -3.74 -4.77
N LEU A 4 15.67 -2.84 -3.86
CA LEU A 4 16.59 -1.85 -3.31
C LEU A 4 17.57 -2.49 -2.32
N ASN A 5 17.15 -3.51 -1.59
CA ASN A 5 18.02 -4.26 -0.68
C ASN A 5 19.03 -5.07 -1.47
N ILE A 6 18.60 -5.78 -2.52
CA ILE A 6 19.47 -6.52 -3.44
C ILE A 6 20.54 -5.58 -4.04
N VAL A 7 20.13 -4.40 -4.53
CA VAL A 7 21.08 -3.41 -5.06
C VAL A 7 22.06 -2.90 -3.98
N ASN A 8 21.60 -2.72 -2.73
CA ASN A 8 22.47 -2.28 -1.64
C ASN A 8 23.48 -3.37 -1.24
N GLU A 9 23.06 -4.63 -1.20
CA GLU A 9 23.89 -5.79 -0.88
C GLU A 9 24.99 -5.96 -1.94
N GLU A 10 24.65 -5.83 -3.22
CA GLU A 10 25.62 -5.95 -4.32
C GLU A 10 26.60 -4.79 -4.36
N ILE A 11 26.17 -3.57 -4.03
CA ILE A 11 27.08 -2.44 -3.84
C ILE A 11 28.03 -2.72 -2.67
N ALA A 12 27.53 -3.22 -1.55
CA ALA A 12 28.34 -3.52 -0.37
C ALA A 12 29.37 -4.64 -0.65
N ARG A 13 28.98 -5.65 -1.43
CA ARG A 13 29.86 -6.72 -1.89
C ARG A 13 31.01 -6.18 -2.76
N ILE A 14 30.72 -5.33 -3.74
CA ILE A 14 31.75 -4.73 -4.59
C ILE A 14 32.64 -3.78 -3.78
N ASP A 15 32.08 -3.01 -2.85
CA ASP A 15 32.86 -2.15 -1.95
C ASP A 15 33.80 -2.97 -1.04
N TYR A 16 33.37 -4.14 -0.57
CA TYR A 16 34.23 -5.09 0.16
C TYR A 16 35.38 -5.61 -0.71
N LEU A 17 35.10 -6.02 -1.96
CA LEU A 17 36.14 -6.45 -2.90
C LEU A 17 37.14 -5.32 -3.20
N ARG A 18 36.66 -4.08 -3.35
CA ARG A 18 37.51 -2.89 -3.54
C ARG A 18 38.43 -2.66 -2.35
N ASN A 19 37.90 -2.74 -1.13
CA ASN A 19 38.69 -2.55 0.09
C ASN A 19 39.79 -3.62 0.24
N ASN A 20 39.53 -4.83 -0.24
CA ASN A 20 40.49 -5.94 -0.22
C ASN A 20 41.36 -6.04 -1.49
N ARG A 21 41.34 -5.04 -2.38
CA ARG A 21 42.11 -4.99 -3.64
C ARG A 21 41.82 -6.14 -4.65
N PHE A 22 40.66 -6.79 -4.56
CA PHE A 22 40.21 -7.83 -5.48
C PHE A 22 39.24 -7.30 -6.56
N VAL A 23 39.17 -5.98 -6.75
CA VAL A 23 38.20 -5.38 -7.68
C VAL A 23 38.67 -5.46 -9.12
N THR A 24 37.82 -5.98 -10.00
CA THR A 24 38.04 -6.01 -11.44
C THR A 24 37.54 -4.72 -12.12
N ASP A 25 37.88 -4.50 -13.38
CA ASP A 25 37.32 -3.37 -14.13
C ASP A 25 35.83 -3.54 -14.44
N GLU A 26 35.36 -4.79 -14.58
CA GLU A 26 33.94 -5.11 -14.71
C GLU A 26 33.16 -4.70 -13.45
N ASP A 27 33.69 -4.99 -12.26
CA ASP A 27 33.10 -4.58 -10.98
C ASP A 27 32.96 -3.05 -10.87
N LYS A 28 33.92 -2.29 -11.42
CA LYS A 28 33.85 -0.81 -11.43
C LYS A 28 32.71 -0.31 -12.32
N VAL A 29 32.50 -0.95 -13.47
CA VAL A 29 31.38 -0.63 -14.38
C VAL A 29 30.05 -0.99 -13.72
N GLN A 30 29.96 -2.19 -13.14
CA GLN A 30 28.78 -2.64 -12.41
C GLN A 30 28.45 -1.71 -11.23
N LEU A 31 29.44 -1.26 -10.46
CA LEU A 31 29.24 -0.34 -9.35
C LEU A 31 28.62 0.99 -9.80
N LYS A 32 29.04 1.54 -10.95
CA LYS A 32 28.44 2.75 -11.51
C LYS A 32 26.98 2.52 -11.89
N LEU A 33 26.66 1.39 -12.50
CA LEU A 33 25.29 1.02 -12.88
C LEU A 33 24.40 0.83 -11.64
N LEU A 34 24.89 0.08 -10.65
CA LEU A 34 24.17 -0.17 -9.40
C LEU A 34 23.90 1.13 -8.63
N LYS A 35 24.85 2.05 -8.55
CA LYS A 35 24.64 3.37 -7.94
C LYS A 35 23.57 4.19 -8.67
N LYS A 36 23.53 4.13 -10.01
CA LYS A 36 22.47 4.77 -10.80
C LYS A 36 21.11 4.13 -10.50
N ASN A 37 21.03 2.81 -10.46
CA ASN A 37 19.81 2.07 -10.13
C ASN A 37 19.34 2.32 -8.69
N GLN A 38 20.27 2.43 -7.74
CA GLN A 38 19.96 2.79 -6.36
C GLN A 38 19.33 4.17 -6.26
N SER A 39 19.86 5.14 -7.01
CA SER A 39 19.33 6.51 -7.07
C SER A 39 17.92 6.56 -7.64
N THR A 40 17.66 5.83 -8.75
CA THR A 40 16.33 5.77 -9.36
C THR A 40 15.30 5.12 -8.44
N LEU A 41 15.63 3.97 -7.83
CA LEU A 41 14.76 3.27 -6.89
C LEU A 41 14.46 4.12 -5.65
N ARG A 42 15.46 4.80 -5.07
CA ARG A 42 15.25 5.74 -3.95
C ARG A 42 14.34 6.91 -4.36
N GLY A 43 14.52 7.44 -5.57
CA GLY A 43 13.67 8.49 -6.13
C GLY A 43 12.21 8.06 -6.27
N GLN A 44 11.98 6.87 -6.80
CA GLN A 44 10.63 6.28 -6.92
C GLN A 44 9.99 6.07 -5.54
N LEU A 45 10.74 5.51 -4.59
CA LEU A 45 10.28 5.30 -3.22
C LEU A 45 9.89 6.62 -2.55
N LYS A 46 10.70 7.68 -2.72
CA LYS A 46 10.37 9.02 -2.21
C LYS A 46 9.08 9.56 -2.84
N ARG A 47 8.91 9.41 -4.16
CA ARG A 47 7.68 9.82 -4.87
C ARG A 47 6.45 9.09 -4.33
N LEU A 48 6.52 7.77 -4.16
CA LEU A 48 5.43 6.96 -3.62
C LEU A 48 5.08 7.34 -2.18
N LYS A 49 6.07 7.52 -1.31
CA LYS A 49 5.85 8.01 0.06
C LYS A 49 5.14 9.36 0.08
N ASN A 50 5.59 10.30 -0.75
CA ASN A 50 4.98 11.62 -0.86
C ASN A 50 3.55 11.53 -1.41
N ALA A 51 3.27 10.67 -2.37
CA ALA A 51 1.92 10.45 -2.89
C ALA A 51 0.96 9.95 -1.78
N VAL A 52 1.42 9.00 -0.95
CA VAL A 52 0.63 8.52 0.21
C VAL A 52 0.40 9.64 1.22
N ILE A 53 1.43 10.41 1.58
CA ILE A 53 1.32 11.53 2.52
C ILE A 53 0.32 12.58 2.00
N ASN A 54 0.46 12.97 0.73
CA ASN A 54 -0.40 13.96 0.09
C ASN A 54 -1.86 13.46 -0.01
N SER A 55 -2.06 12.19 -0.36
CA SER A 55 -3.38 11.55 -0.36
C SER A 55 -4.04 11.57 1.01
N ARG A 56 -3.28 11.25 2.08
CA ARG A 56 -3.78 11.31 3.47
C ARG A 56 -4.12 12.74 3.88
N LYS A 57 -3.25 13.70 3.58
CA LYS A 57 -3.48 15.13 3.87
C LYS A 57 -4.71 15.65 3.15
N TYR A 58 -4.88 15.31 1.88
CA TYR A 58 -6.06 15.67 1.08
C TYR A 58 -7.34 15.09 1.70
N ARG A 59 -7.37 13.79 2.03
CA ARG A 59 -8.52 13.16 2.69
C ARG A 59 -8.86 13.80 4.02
N LYS A 60 -7.86 14.08 4.87
CA LYS A 60 -8.04 14.77 6.16
C LYS A 60 -8.63 16.16 5.98
N ASN A 61 -8.08 16.96 5.06
CA ASN A 61 -8.57 18.30 4.79
C ASN A 61 -10.00 18.28 4.21
N LYS A 62 -10.29 17.33 3.32
CA LYS A 62 -11.64 17.14 2.77
C LYS A 62 -12.64 16.79 3.88
N LYS A 63 -12.28 15.86 4.77
CA LYS A 63 -13.12 15.49 5.92
C LYS A 63 -13.40 16.70 6.81
N ARG A 64 -12.36 17.46 7.17
CA ARG A 64 -12.51 18.67 7.98
C ARG A 64 -13.45 19.70 7.35
N LYS A 65 -13.32 19.94 6.03
CA LYS A 65 -14.23 20.84 5.30
C LYS A 65 -15.69 20.35 5.31
N ILE A 66 -15.91 19.05 5.23
CA ILE A 66 -17.26 18.46 5.31
C ILE A 66 -17.82 18.66 6.72
N GLU A 67 -17.04 18.38 7.76
CA GLU A 67 -17.43 18.61 9.16
C GLU A 67 -17.76 20.10 9.42
N GLU A 68 -16.94 21.01 8.91
CA GLU A 68 -17.19 22.47 8.97
C GLU A 68 -18.50 22.87 8.27
N LEU A 69 -18.85 22.24 7.14
CA LEU A 69 -20.10 22.51 6.41
C LEU A 69 -21.33 21.98 7.16
N ILE A 70 -21.24 20.76 7.71
CA ILE A 70 -22.29 20.15 8.53
C ILE A 70 -22.59 21.01 9.75
N ASN A 71 -21.55 21.51 10.44
CA ASN A 71 -21.73 22.37 11.60
C ASN A 71 -22.42 23.71 11.25
N LYS A 72 -22.21 24.24 10.04
CA LYS A 72 -22.86 25.48 9.57
C LYS A 72 -24.31 25.25 9.12
N HIS A 73 -24.58 24.08 8.55
CA HIS A 73 -25.88 23.73 7.97
C HIS A 73 -26.29 22.32 8.42
N PRO A 74 -26.84 22.17 9.64
CA PRO A 74 -27.20 20.86 10.17
C PRO A 74 -28.28 20.15 9.33
N GLU A 75 -29.12 20.90 8.63
CA GLU A 75 -30.16 20.38 7.73
C GLU A 75 -29.57 19.58 6.56
N LEU A 76 -28.37 19.94 6.09
CA LEU A 76 -27.70 19.28 4.97
C LEU A 76 -26.91 18.03 5.39
N ALA A 77 -26.82 17.74 6.70
CA ALA A 77 -26.04 16.62 7.22
C ALA A 77 -26.58 15.28 6.70
N ALA A 78 -27.90 15.09 6.70
CA ALA A 78 -28.55 13.87 6.23
C ALA A 78 -28.35 13.62 4.73
N GLU A 79 -28.44 14.67 3.91
CA GLU A 79 -28.16 14.59 2.46
C GLU A 79 -26.67 14.35 2.16
N LEU A 80 -25.77 14.97 2.92
CA LEU A 80 -24.34 14.76 2.78
C LEU A 80 -23.92 13.35 3.18
N GLU A 81 -24.46 12.79 4.26
CA GLU A 81 -24.20 11.41 4.65
C GLU A 81 -24.70 10.44 3.59
N ALA A 82 -25.92 10.61 3.09
CA ALA A 82 -26.45 9.78 2.00
C ALA A 82 -25.55 9.84 0.75
N THR A 83 -25.06 11.02 0.36
CA THR A 83 -24.26 11.20 -0.87
C THR A 83 -22.78 10.89 -0.71
N VAL A 84 -22.21 10.93 0.50
CA VAL A 84 -20.78 10.65 0.76
C VAL A 84 -20.55 9.18 1.14
N ILE A 85 -21.47 8.56 1.88
CA ILE A 85 -21.37 7.14 2.28
C ILE A 85 -21.68 6.22 1.10
N GLN A 86 -22.59 6.62 0.21
CA GLN A 86 -23.02 5.79 -0.93
C GLN A 86 -22.17 5.96 -2.19
N ARG A 87 -21.15 6.83 -2.22
CA ARG A 87 -20.25 6.84 -3.38
C ARG A 87 -19.43 5.56 -3.35
N PRO A 88 -19.61 4.63 -4.32
CA PRO A 88 -18.66 3.54 -4.47
C PRO A 88 -17.29 4.19 -4.61
N GLY A 89 -16.36 3.81 -3.74
CA GLY A 89 -15.02 4.37 -3.78
C GLY A 89 -14.50 4.23 -5.20
N SER A 90 -14.07 5.34 -5.83
CA SER A 90 -13.52 5.26 -7.18
C SER A 90 -12.35 4.27 -7.18
N GLY A 91 -12.49 3.15 -7.90
CA GLY A 91 -11.58 2.02 -7.81
C GLY A 91 -12.28 0.68 -8.09
N ARG A 92 -11.61 -0.42 -7.70
CA ARG A 92 -12.18 -1.77 -7.79
C ARG A 92 -13.44 -1.85 -6.92
N PRO A 93 -14.52 -2.50 -7.38
CA PRO A 93 -15.69 -2.77 -6.55
C PRO A 93 -15.26 -3.39 -5.23
N ARG A 94 -15.93 -3.01 -4.15
CA ARG A 94 -15.68 -3.67 -2.85
C ARG A 94 -15.99 -5.16 -3.01
N LEU A 95 -15.20 -6.03 -2.39
CA LEU A 95 -15.41 -7.48 -2.47
C LEU A 95 -16.78 -7.85 -1.90
N GLU A 96 -17.23 -7.07 -0.92
CA GLU A 96 -18.55 -7.13 -0.30
C GLU A 96 -19.69 -6.72 -1.25
N GLU A 97 -19.41 -5.86 -2.25
CA GLU A 97 -20.38 -5.48 -3.29
C GLU A 97 -20.46 -6.55 -4.39
N SER A 98 -19.32 -7.10 -4.82
CA SER A 98 -19.27 -8.06 -5.93
C SER A 98 -19.57 -9.50 -5.51
N GLN A 99 -19.21 -9.87 -4.28
CA GLN A 99 -19.39 -11.21 -3.73
C GLN A 99 -19.78 -11.11 -2.24
N PRO A 100 -21.02 -10.68 -1.94
CA PRO A 100 -21.48 -10.44 -0.57
C PRO A 100 -21.42 -11.69 0.32
N MET A 101 -21.53 -12.88 -0.28
CA MET A 101 -21.50 -14.15 0.43
C MET A 101 -20.09 -14.71 0.66
N LEU A 102 -19.06 -14.17 0.02
CA LEU A 102 -17.72 -14.78 0.02
C LEU A 102 -17.15 -14.90 1.42
N LEU A 103 -17.25 -13.85 2.24
CA LEU A 103 -16.75 -13.86 3.61
C LEU A 103 -17.51 -14.88 4.46
N LYS A 104 -18.83 -14.99 4.29
CA LYS A 104 -19.64 -16.02 4.94
C LYS A 104 -19.19 -17.42 4.51
N THR A 105 -19.03 -17.65 3.21
CA THR A 105 -18.58 -18.93 2.66
C THR A 105 -17.18 -19.31 3.15
N ILE A 106 -16.24 -18.36 3.25
CA ILE A 106 -14.91 -18.61 3.84
C ILE A 106 -15.05 -19.05 5.30
N VAL A 107 -15.91 -18.38 6.07
CA VAL A 107 -16.19 -18.76 7.47
C VAL A 107 -16.82 -20.13 7.53
N ASP A 108 -17.82 -20.44 6.70
CA ASP A 108 -18.48 -21.76 6.65
C ASP A 108 -17.49 -22.89 6.30
N ILE A 109 -16.50 -22.62 5.44
CA ILE A 109 -15.46 -23.58 5.06
C ILE A 109 -14.43 -23.76 6.19
N VAL A 110 -14.01 -22.67 6.84
CA VAL A 110 -12.94 -22.68 7.86
C VAL A 110 -13.46 -23.10 9.23
N ALA A 111 -14.72 -22.78 9.52
CA ALA A 111 -15.45 -23.10 10.74
C ALA A 111 -16.69 -23.91 10.37
N PRO A 112 -16.55 -25.18 9.95
CA PRO A 112 -17.70 -26.05 9.79
C PRO A 112 -18.40 -26.18 11.16
N GLU A 113 -19.54 -25.52 11.31
CA GLU A 113 -20.49 -25.70 12.41
C GLU A 113 -21.11 -27.11 12.31
N SER A 114 -20.32 -28.17 12.51
CA SER A 114 -20.79 -29.53 12.84
C SER A 114 -19.65 -30.56 12.78
N CYS A 115 -18.72 -30.47 13.72
CA CYS A 115 -18.34 -31.65 14.51
C CYS A 115 -19.45 -31.95 15.55
N THR A 116 -20.72 -31.83 15.14
CA THR A 116 -21.88 -32.32 15.89
C THR A 116 -22.19 -33.68 15.33
N ASP A 117 -21.47 -34.67 15.85
CA ASP A 117 -21.88 -36.05 15.75
C ASP A 117 -23.22 -36.18 16.49
N GLN A 118 -24.34 -36.12 15.75
CA GLN A 118 -25.67 -36.49 16.24
C GLN A 118 -25.93 -37.99 16.03
N ARG A 119 -24.89 -38.84 16.04
CA ARG A 119 -25.07 -40.28 16.20
C ARG A 119 -24.99 -40.63 17.67
N ARG A 120 -26.17 -40.64 18.30
CA ARG A 120 -26.44 -41.39 19.51
C ARG A 120 -27.35 -42.56 19.15
#